data_AF-A0A839PRF8-F1
#
_entry.id   AF-A0A839PRF8-F1
#
_cell.length_a   1.000
_cell.length_b   1.000
_cell.length_c   1.000
_cell.angle_alpha   90.00
_cell.angle_beta   90.00
_cell.angle_gamma   90.00
#
_symmetry.space_group_name_H-M   'P 1'
#
loop_
_entity.id
_entity.type
_entity.pdbx_description
1 polymer ?
#
loop_
_entity_poly.entity_id
_entity_poly.type
_entity_poly.pdbx_seq_one_letter_code
_entity_poly.pdbx_strand_id
1 'polypeptide(L)'
;MTGRAFGLTPAERDLRTSGGFTTFGEGGQSKTPVTYLDFTMAGASVFTMLVEHAPADLDFVGVIQEAWPNESVAAIKRLLGDAPGDLPDGRVSLYTCPECGDLGCGAVTARLIFDADVVTWQAIGHQTDYDEAASALGNDVTFPDLVFDRASYEHVLRQEMIRIEPSIEGFEYPYQRERRERRERWERRARLFRRMFRPG
;
A
#
# COMPACT_ATOMS: atom_id res chain seq x y z
N MET A 1 6.92 29.08 3.03
CA MET A 1 7.55 28.05 2.18
C MET A 1 6.57 27.74 1.08
N THR A 2 7.00 27.73 -0.18
CA THR A 2 6.11 27.39 -1.30
C THR A 2 6.24 25.90 -1.57
N GLY A 3 5.15 25.16 -1.40
CA GLY A 3 5.11 23.72 -1.70
C GLY A 3 5.23 23.45 -3.19
N ARG A 4 5.69 22.25 -3.55
CA ARG A 4 5.79 21.79 -4.95
C ARG A 4 4.52 21.02 -5.32
N ALA A 5 4.14 21.05 -6.60
CA ALA A 5 2.96 20.34 -7.06
C ALA A 5 3.10 18.83 -6.80
N PHE A 6 2.10 18.23 -6.16
CA PHE A 6 2.00 16.79 -5.98
C PHE A 6 1.33 16.14 -7.19
N GLY A 7 1.71 14.89 -7.50
CA GLY A 7 1.05 14.10 -8.53
C GLY A 7 1.24 12.61 -8.33
N LEU A 8 0.47 11.82 -9.08
CA LEU A 8 0.58 10.37 -9.16
C LEU A 8 0.87 9.97 -10.60
N THR A 9 1.80 9.04 -10.81
CA THR A 9 2.10 8.48 -12.13
C THR A 9 2.06 6.95 -12.08
N PRO A 10 1.47 6.26 -13.07
CA PRO A 10 1.64 4.83 -13.21
C PRO A 10 3.12 4.46 -13.29
N ALA A 11 3.48 3.40 -12.57
CA ALA A 11 4.79 2.80 -12.56
C ALA A 11 4.65 1.27 -12.51
N GLU A 12 5.68 0.59 -12.98
CA GLU A 12 5.74 -0.87 -12.97
C GLU A 12 7.07 -1.32 -12.39
N ARG A 13 7.07 -2.44 -11.66
CA ARG A 13 8.29 -3.05 -11.14
C ARG A 13 8.22 -4.57 -11.22
N ASP A 14 9.32 -5.18 -11.62
CA ASP A 14 9.49 -6.63 -11.60
C ASP A 14 9.75 -7.12 -10.17
N LEU A 15 9.08 -8.21 -9.77
CA LEU A 15 9.29 -8.84 -8.47
C LEU A 15 10.70 -9.46 -8.34
N ARG A 16 11.55 -8.87 -7.50
CA ARG A 16 12.86 -9.41 -7.11
C ARG A 16 12.71 -10.35 -5.91
N THR A 17 12.29 -11.58 -6.17
CA THR A 17 12.27 -12.63 -5.13
C THR A 17 13.67 -12.82 -4.53
N SER A 18 13.87 -12.37 -3.28
CA SER A 18 14.94 -12.86 -2.42
C SER A 18 14.41 -14.06 -1.63
N GLY A 19 14.59 -15.26 -2.20
CA GLY A 19 14.29 -16.53 -1.51
C GLY A 19 12.93 -17.16 -1.82
N GLY A 20 12.79 -17.71 -3.03
CA GLY A 20 11.72 -18.65 -3.38
C GLY A 20 12.22 -20.09 -3.33
N PHE A 21 11.61 -20.90 -2.46
CA PHE A 21 11.77 -22.35 -2.35
C PHE A 21 11.77 -23.03 -3.73
N THR A 22 12.85 -23.75 -4.07
CA THR A 22 12.97 -24.49 -5.33
C THR A 22 12.07 -25.72 -5.33
N THR A 23 10.84 -25.59 -5.83
CA THR A 23 10.20 -26.73 -6.50
C THR A 23 10.72 -26.78 -7.93
N PHE A 24 11.55 -27.79 -8.21
CA PHE A 24 12.04 -28.09 -9.55
C PHE A 24 10.89 -28.24 -10.54
N GLY A 25 10.88 -27.38 -11.56
CA GLY A 25 10.05 -27.48 -12.76
C GLY A 25 10.72 -26.66 -13.85
N GLU A 26 11.24 -27.33 -14.88
CA GLU A 26 11.77 -26.70 -16.08
C GLU A 26 10.68 -25.87 -16.78
N GLY A 27 10.98 -24.60 -17.04
CA GLY A 27 10.25 -23.77 -18.01
C GLY A 27 9.38 -22.67 -17.41
N GLY A 28 9.89 -21.43 -17.52
CA GLY A 28 9.06 -20.22 -17.58
C GLY A 28 8.75 -19.56 -16.24
N GLN A 29 9.57 -18.59 -15.84
CA GLN A 29 9.11 -17.52 -14.96
C GLN A 29 8.89 -16.26 -15.81
N SER A 30 7.79 -16.21 -16.56
CA SER A 30 7.22 -14.91 -16.91
C SER A 30 6.64 -14.33 -15.62
N LYS A 31 7.42 -13.54 -14.89
CA LYS A 31 6.91 -12.84 -13.71
C LYS A 31 5.99 -11.72 -14.20
N THR A 32 4.79 -11.63 -13.65
CA THR A 32 3.89 -10.51 -13.92
C THR A 32 4.44 -9.29 -13.18
N PRO A 33 4.75 -8.17 -13.87
CA PRO A 33 5.16 -6.95 -13.21
C PRO A 33 4.05 -6.43 -12.30
N VAL A 34 4.43 -5.86 -11.15
CA VAL A 34 3.49 -5.19 -10.24
C VAL A 34 3.31 -3.76 -10.72
N THR A 35 2.06 -3.39 -10.97
CA THR A 35 1.68 -2.03 -11.33
C THR A 35 1.24 -1.25 -10.08
N TYR A 36 1.73 -0.03 -9.94
CA TYR A 36 1.42 0.85 -8.82
C TYR A 36 1.42 2.31 -9.26
N LEU A 37 0.90 3.20 -8.41
CA LEU A 37 1.06 4.63 -8.58
C LEU A 37 2.25 5.13 -7.76
N ASP A 38 3.24 5.68 -8.45
CA ASP A 38 4.33 6.39 -7.82
C ASP A 38 3.95 7.83 -7.51
N PHE A 39 4.49 8.37 -6.42
CA PHE A 39 4.34 9.75 -6.04
C PHE A 39 5.30 10.62 -6.84
N THR A 40 4.85 11.81 -7.22
CA THR A 40 5.68 12.77 -7.93
C THR A 40 5.67 14.12 -7.25
N MET A 41 6.83 14.77 -7.28
CA MET A 41 7.04 16.13 -6.79
C MET A 41 7.48 17.00 -7.95
N ALA A 42 6.63 17.95 -8.36
CA ALA A 42 6.81 18.75 -9.57
C ALA A 42 7.11 17.88 -10.82
N GLY A 43 6.42 16.73 -10.93
CA GLY A 43 6.56 15.77 -12.03
C GLY A 43 7.76 14.81 -11.92
N ALA A 44 8.65 14.98 -10.93
CA ALA A 44 9.75 14.05 -10.70
C ALA A 44 9.33 12.93 -9.74
N SER A 45 9.65 11.69 -10.08
CA SER A 45 9.39 10.48 -9.27
C SER A 45 10.05 10.57 -7.91
N VAL A 46 9.27 10.40 -6.85
CA VAL A 46 9.79 10.30 -5.48
C VAL A 46 10.53 8.98 -5.29
N PHE A 47 10.08 7.90 -5.92
CA PHE A 47 10.79 6.61 -5.84
C PHE A 47 12.20 6.68 -6.45
N THR A 48 12.36 7.35 -7.60
CA THR A 48 13.69 7.59 -8.17
C THR A 48 14.57 8.39 -7.23
N MET A 49 14.05 9.44 -6.58
CA MET A 49 14.81 10.20 -5.58
C MET A 49 15.25 9.33 -4.40
N LEU A 50 14.39 8.41 -3.93
CA LEU A 50 14.72 7.47 -2.86
C LEU A 50 15.86 6.52 -3.27
N VAL A 51 15.79 5.95 -4.47
CA VAL A 51 16.83 5.05 -5.00
C VAL A 51 18.16 5.78 -5.22
N GLU A 52 18.12 7.03 -5.69
CA GLU A 52 19.33 7.86 -5.84
C GLU A 52 19.98 8.18 -4.49
N HIS A 53 19.17 8.43 -3.46
CA HIS A 53 19.65 8.70 -2.10
C HIS A 53 20.17 7.46 -1.39
N ALA A 54 19.49 6.33 -1.55
CA ALA A 54 19.79 5.06 -0.91
C ALA A 54 19.75 3.92 -1.94
N PRO A 55 20.83 3.72 -2.72
CA PRO A 55 20.86 2.74 -3.80
C PRO A 55 20.89 1.27 -3.32
N ALA A 56 20.95 1.01 -2.01
CA ALA A 56 20.78 -0.33 -1.47
C ALA A 56 19.34 -0.82 -1.70
N ASP A 57 19.18 -2.03 -2.23
CA ASP A 57 17.96 -2.64 -2.80
C ASP A 57 16.63 -2.25 -2.11
N LEU A 58 16.10 -1.06 -2.43
CA LEU A 58 14.71 -0.70 -2.14
C LEU A 58 13.84 -1.54 -3.07
N ASP A 59 13.40 -2.69 -2.57
CA ASP A 59 12.43 -3.56 -3.23
C ASP A 59 11.02 -3.28 -2.71
N PHE A 60 10.57 -2.06 -2.96
CA PHE A 60 9.25 -1.57 -2.56
C PHE A 60 8.50 -0.99 -3.76
N VAL A 61 7.18 -0.92 -3.64
CA VAL A 61 6.24 -0.29 -4.58
C VAL A 61 5.30 0.64 -3.83
N GLY A 62 4.70 1.60 -4.52
CA GLY A 62 3.77 2.55 -3.91
C GLY A 62 2.56 1.86 -3.28
N VAL A 63 2.04 2.44 -2.20
CA VAL A 63 0.88 1.91 -1.44
C VAL A 63 -0.45 2.02 -2.19
N ILE A 64 -0.52 2.77 -3.30
CA ILE A 64 -1.72 2.92 -4.12
C ILE A 64 -1.61 2.02 -5.35
N GLN A 65 -2.41 0.96 -5.39
CA GLN A 65 -2.38 -0.11 -6.39
C GLN A 65 -3.78 -0.57 -6.77
N GLU A 66 -4.04 -0.72 -8.06
CA GLU A 66 -5.35 -1.20 -8.54
C GLU A 66 -5.64 -2.65 -8.11
N ALA A 67 -4.60 -3.47 -7.94
CA ALA A 67 -4.72 -4.84 -7.48
C ALA A 67 -5.24 -4.96 -6.03
N TRP A 68 -5.01 -3.93 -5.21
CA TRP A 68 -5.34 -3.90 -3.77
C TRP A 68 -6.19 -2.67 -3.44
N PRO A 69 -7.48 -2.64 -3.88
CA PRO A 69 -8.29 -1.44 -3.82
C PRO A 69 -8.68 -1.05 -2.38
N ASN A 70 -8.87 -2.00 -1.46
CA ASN A 70 -9.17 -1.68 -0.05
C ASN A 70 -7.98 -1.03 0.65
N GLU A 71 -6.81 -1.62 0.44
CA GLU A 71 -5.53 -1.16 0.97
C GLU A 71 -5.20 0.22 0.40
N SER A 72 -5.44 0.43 -0.89
CA SER A 72 -5.26 1.73 -1.56
C SER A 72 -6.17 2.82 -1.00
N VAL A 73 -7.46 2.53 -0.79
CA VAL A 73 -8.39 3.49 -0.17
C VAL A 73 -7.94 3.81 1.27
N ALA A 74 -7.50 2.80 2.03
CA ALA A 74 -6.97 3.00 3.37
C ALA A 74 -5.70 3.88 3.35
N ALA A 75 -4.77 3.62 2.44
CA ALA A 75 -3.55 4.41 2.27
C ALA A 75 -3.88 5.87 1.91
N ILE A 76 -4.79 6.10 0.96
CA ILE A 76 -5.20 7.46 0.56
C ILE A 76 -5.82 8.22 1.74
N LYS A 77 -6.66 7.57 2.57
CA LYS A 77 -7.23 8.20 3.76
C LYS A 77 -6.15 8.62 4.77
N ARG A 78 -5.12 7.79 4.97
CA ARG A 78 -3.97 8.14 5.83
C ARG A 78 -3.17 9.29 5.25
N LEU A 79 -2.90 9.26 3.94
CA LEU A 79 -2.20 10.33 3.23
C LEU A 79 -2.96 11.65 3.29
N LEU A 80 -4.30 11.63 3.29
CA LEU A 80 -5.14 12.83 3.47
C LEU A 80 -5.25 13.31 4.93
N GLY A 81 -4.74 12.54 5.89
CA GLY A 81 -4.94 12.80 7.33
C GLY A 81 -6.35 12.48 7.84
N ASP A 82 -7.18 11.83 7.02
CA ASP A 82 -8.54 11.41 7.36
C ASP A 82 -8.56 10.11 8.22
N ALA A 83 -7.41 9.44 8.36
CA ALA A 83 -7.19 8.26 9.18
C ALA A 83 -5.82 8.31 9.89
N PRO A 84 -5.65 7.66 11.05
CA PRO A 84 -4.36 7.59 11.73
C PRO A 84 -3.33 6.80 10.90
N GLY A 85 -2.04 7.09 11.13
CA GLY A 85 -0.94 6.32 10.56
C GLY A 85 -1.03 4.83 10.87
N ASP A 86 -0.41 4.02 10.00
CA ASP A 86 -0.40 2.56 10.08
C ASP A 86 0.80 1.98 10.84
N LEU A 87 1.69 2.84 11.32
CA LEU A 87 2.82 2.47 12.17
C LEU A 87 2.56 2.85 13.65
N PRO A 88 3.20 2.16 14.62
CA PRO A 88 2.98 2.41 16.05
C PRO A 88 3.22 3.85 16.52
N ASP A 89 4.13 4.58 15.86
CA ASP A 89 4.46 5.98 16.17
C ASP A 89 3.62 6.99 15.36
N GLY A 90 2.59 6.52 14.65
CA GLY A 90 1.67 7.35 13.87
C GLY A 90 2.20 7.75 12.49
N ARG A 91 3.33 7.20 12.05
CA ARG A 91 3.83 7.34 10.67
C ARG A 91 2.91 6.67 9.66
N VAL A 92 3.00 7.12 8.42
CA VAL A 92 2.25 6.59 7.28
C VAL A 92 3.22 5.89 6.33
N SER A 93 2.85 4.68 5.89
CA SER A 93 3.55 3.96 4.83
C SER A 93 3.37 4.65 3.47
N LEU A 94 4.46 4.79 2.73
CA LEU A 94 4.51 5.37 1.38
C LEU A 94 4.79 4.30 0.33
N TYR A 95 5.76 3.42 0.63
CA TYR A 95 6.11 2.29 -0.23
C TYR A 95 6.22 1.02 0.61
N THR A 96 5.69 -0.09 0.11
CA THR A 96 5.61 -1.37 0.82
C THR A 96 6.08 -2.53 -0.04
N CYS A 97 6.26 -3.70 0.58
CA CYS A 97 6.70 -4.91 -0.11
C CYS A 97 5.78 -5.22 -1.31
N PRO A 98 6.32 -5.47 -2.51
CA PRO A 98 5.51 -5.72 -3.70
C PRO A 98 4.86 -7.11 -3.71
N GLU A 99 5.29 -8.03 -2.85
CA GLU A 99 4.73 -9.38 -2.76
C GLU A 99 3.47 -9.44 -1.88
N CYS A 100 3.48 -8.74 -0.75
CA CYS A 100 2.44 -8.87 0.27
C CYS A 100 1.83 -7.55 0.74
N GLY A 101 2.48 -6.41 0.51
CA GLY A 101 2.06 -5.11 1.06
C GLY A 101 2.12 -5.02 2.59
N ASP A 102 2.69 -6.02 3.26
CA ASP A 102 2.71 -6.14 4.72
C ASP A 102 3.86 -5.30 5.34
N LEU A 103 3.56 -4.61 6.44
CA LEU A 103 4.52 -3.73 7.12
C LEU A 103 5.61 -4.52 7.86
N GLY A 104 5.39 -5.79 8.18
CA GLY A 104 6.40 -6.68 8.77
C GLY A 104 7.50 -7.06 7.78
N CYS A 105 7.27 -6.94 6.48
CA CYS A 105 8.30 -7.05 5.44
C CYS A 105 9.11 -5.76 5.25
N GLY A 106 8.70 -4.67 5.90
CA GLY A 106 9.31 -3.35 5.78
C GLY A 106 8.53 -2.41 4.85
N ALA A 107 8.63 -1.13 5.17
CA ALA A 107 8.04 -0.04 4.41
C ALA A 107 8.94 1.19 4.44
N VAL A 108 8.84 2.03 3.41
CA VAL A 108 9.30 3.42 3.46
C VAL A 108 8.18 4.23 4.08
N THR A 109 8.44 4.89 5.21
CA THR A 109 7.43 5.61 6.00
C THR A 109 7.81 7.06 6.22
N ALA A 110 6.82 7.91 6.48
CA ALA A 110 7.01 9.33 6.76
C ALA A 110 6.09 9.83 7.86
N ARG A 111 6.47 10.94 8.50
CA ARG A 111 5.55 11.76 9.28
C ARG A 111 4.92 12.81 8.38
N LEU A 112 3.60 12.88 8.38
CA LEU A 112 2.86 13.88 7.62
C LEU A 112 2.54 15.06 8.52
N ILE A 113 2.98 16.24 8.12
CA ILE A 113 2.69 17.50 8.80
C ILE A 113 1.82 18.33 7.86
N PHE A 114 0.62 18.68 8.32
CA PHE A 114 -0.33 19.49 7.58
C PHE A 114 -0.31 20.92 8.12
N ASP A 115 0.14 21.85 7.27
CA ASP A 115 0.03 23.28 7.52
C ASP A 115 -1.11 23.87 6.67
N ALA A 116 -1.32 25.20 6.75
CA ALA A 116 -2.39 25.87 6.02
C ALA A 116 -2.28 25.67 4.49
N ASP A 117 -1.07 25.83 3.93
CA ASP A 117 -0.86 25.86 2.48
C ASP A 117 0.01 24.69 1.97
N VAL A 118 0.63 23.92 2.88
CA VAL A 118 1.56 22.85 2.52
C VAL A 118 1.34 21.58 3.31
N VAL A 119 1.75 20.46 2.72
CA VAL A 119 1.90 19.17 3.39
C VAL A 119 3.36 18.77 3.33
N THR A 120 3.97 18.51 4.48
CA THR A 120 5.37 18.09 4.58
C THR A 120 5.44 16.61 4.92
N TRP A 121 6.17 15.85 4.13
CA TRP A 121 6.63 14.51 4.48
C TRP A 121 8.01 14.62 5.10
N GLN A 122 8.08 14.38 6.41
CA GLN A 122 9.29 14.53 7.20
C GLN A 122 9.85 13.19 7.67
N ALA A 123 11.18 13.17 7.84
CA ALA A 123 11.92 12.08 8.45
C ALA A 123 11.66 10.76 7.72
N ILE A 124 11.69 10.79 6.38
CA ILE A 124 11.45 9.63 5.54
C ILE A 124 12.51 8.56 5.84
N GLY A 125 12.06 7.34 6.11
CA GLY A 125 12.89 6.27 6.62
C GLY A 125 12.33 4.88 6.32
N HIS A 126 13.13 3.85 6.56
CA HIS A 126 12.67 2.47 6.55
C HIS A 126 12.11 2.10 7.93
N GLN A 127 10.99 1.39 7.98
CA GLN A 127 10.37 0.96 9.24
C GLN A 127 9.53 -0.30 9.03
N THR A 128 9.51 -1.17 10.02
CA THR A 128 8.54 -2.27 10.15
C THR A 128 7.49 -1.95 11.22
N ASP A 129 6.38 -2.68 11.26
CA ASP A 129 5.39 -2.56 12.32
C ASP A 129 5.90 -3.02 13.71
N TYR A 130 7.05 -3.69 13.76
CA TYR A 130 7.74 -4.08 14.99
C TYR A 130 8.66 -2.99 15.56
N ASP A 131 8.99 -1.97 14.76
CA ASP A 131 9.95 -0.93 15.14
C ASP A 131 9.29 0.24 15.87
N GLU A 132 9.91 0.69 16.95
CA GLU A 132 9.47 1.90 17.69
C GLU A 132 9.74 3.20 16.93
N ALA A 133 10.68 3.19 15.98
CA ALA A 133 11.04 4.34 15.16
C ALA A 133 11.63 3.90 13.80
N ALA A 134 11.51 4.77 12.79
CA ALA A 134 12.11 4.54 11.49
C ALA A 134 13.64 4.70 11.52
N SER A 135 14.34 3.85 10.75
CA SER A 135 15.77 3.97 10.47
C SER A 135 16.03 4.81 9.21
N ALA A 136 17.24 5.36 9.10
CA ALA A 136 17.65 6.07 7.90
C ALA A 136 17.63 5.16 6.66
N LEU A 137 17.42 5.76 5.49
CA LEU A 137 17.55 5.05 4.21
C LEU A 137 19.03 5.04 3.80
N GLY A 138 19.63 3.85 3.70
CA GLY A 138 21.00 3.69 3.18
C GLY A 138 22.09 4.14 4.15
N ASN A 139 22.98 5.04 3.69
CA ASN A 139 24.29 5.35 4.28
C ASN A 139 24.24 6.36 5.45
N ASP A 140 23.23 6.25 6.32
CA ASP A 140 23.01 7.11 7.49
C ASP A 140 22.74 8.60 7.21
N VAL A 141 22.66 9.01 5.93
CA VAL A 141 22.24 10.36 5.55
C VAL A 141 20.72 10.44 5.58
N THR A 142 20.17 11.39 6.34
CA THR A 142 18.72 11.62 6.38
C THR A 142 18.19 12.05 5.02
N PHE A 143 17.16 11.37 4.54
CA PHE A 143 16.46 11.76 3.32
C PHE A 143 15.76 13.12 3.54
N PRO A 144 15.86 14.06 2.59
CA PRO A 144 15.31 15.41 2.78
C PRO A 144 13.78 15.40 2.89
N ASP A 145 13.25 16.34 3.68
CA ASP A 145 11.81 16.55 3.78
C ASP A 145 11.22 16.96 2.43
N LEU A 146 10.08 16.39 2.06
CA LEU A 146 9.36 16.72 0.83
C LEU A 146 8.18 17.63 1.18
N VAL A 147 8.13 18.81 0.56
CA VAL A 147 7.10 19.82 0.83
C VAL A 147 6.21 19.99 -0.40
N PHE A 148 4.93 19.69 -0.23
CA PHE A 148 3.92 19.73 -1.28
C PHE A 148 2.98 20.91 -1.10
N ASP A 149 2.50 21.47 -2.21
CA ASP A 149 1.36 22.39 -2.19
C ASP A 149 0.11 21.62 -1.76
N ARG A 150 -0.54 22.07 -0.68
CA ARG A 150 -1.62 21.32 -0.04
C ARG A 150 -2.84 21.16 -0.96
N ALA A 151 -3.19 22.20 -1.72
CA ALA A 151 -4.33 22.16 -2.62
C ALA A 151 -4.14 21.10 -3.71
N SER A 152 -2.96 21.05 -4.33
CA SER A 152 -2.62 20.03 -5.33
C SER A 152 -2.60 18.62 -4.72
N TYR A 153 -2.03 18.49 -3.52
CA TYR A 153 -1.92 17.23 -2.79
C TYR A 153 -3.29 16.61 -2.48
N GLU A 154 -4.16 17.38 -1.84
CA GLU A 154 -5.51 16.93 -1.51
C GLU A 154 -6.34 16.68 -2.77
N HIS A 155 -6.21 17.52 -3.79
CA HIS A 155 -6.97 17.36 -5.03
C HIS A 155 -6.65 16.03 -5.71
N VAL A 156 -5.38 15.74 -5.95
CA VAL A 156 -4.95 14.50 -6.63
C VAL A 156 -5.38 13.26 -5.85
N LEU A 157 -5.16 13.23 -4.54
CA LEU A 157 -5.52 12.09 -3.71
C LEU A 157 -7.04 11.89 -3.63
N ARG A 158 -7.84 12.96 -3.55
CA ARG A 158 -9.30 12.85 -3.55
C ARG A 158 -9.85 12.39 -4.90
N GLN A 159 -9.28 12.86 -6.01
CA GLN A 159 -9.63 12.33 -7.35
C GLN A 159 -9.32 10.84 -7.45
N GLU A 160 -8.17 10.42 -6.94
CA GLU A 160 -7.78 9.02 -6.93
C GLU A 160 -8.72 8.17 -6.07
N MET A 161 -9.11 8.67 -4.90
CA MET A 161 -10.07 8.01 -4.03
C MET A 161 -11.42 7.82 -4.71
N ILE A 162 -11.96 8.85 -5.39
CA ILE A 162 -13.21 8.77 -6.15
C ILE A 162 -13.12 7.70 -7.25
N ARG A 163 -11.95 7.53 -7.87
CA ARG A 163 -11.71 6.53 -8.91
C ARG A 163 -11.73 5.11 -8.35
N ILE A 164 -11.11 4.88 -7.19
CA ILE A 164 -10.93 3.54 -6.60
C ILE A 164 -12.12 3.11 -5.73
N GLU A 165 -12.82 4.02 -5.06
CA GLU A 165 -13.93 3.71 -4.15
C GLU A 165 -15.02 2.79 -4.75
N PRO A 166 -15.43 2.91 -6.02
CA PRO A 166 -16.37 1.97 -6.61
C PRO A 166 -15.85 0.52 -6.67
N SER A 167 -14.53 0.32 -6.76
CA SER A 167 -13.90 -1.00 -6.82
C SER A 167 -13.94 -1.76 -5.49
N ILE A 168 -14.19 -1.07 -4.37
CA ILE A 168 -14.36 -1.70 -3.06
C ILE A 168 -15.83 -2.06 -2.76
N GLU A 169 -16.79 -1.56 -3.53
CA GLU A 169 -18.21 -1.87 -3.34
C GLU A 169 -18.49 -3.34 -3.68
N GLY A 170 -18.94 -4.12 -2.70
CA GLY A 170 -19.16 -5.56 -2.85
C GLY A 170 -17.88 -6.38 -3.00
N PHE A 171 -16.70 -5.77 -2.80
CA PHE A 171 -15.44 -6.50 -2.78
C PHE A 171 -15.44 -7.51 -1.63
N GLU A 172 -15.05 -8.74 -1.95
CA GLU A 172 -14.94 -9.82 -0.99
C GLU A 172 -13.63 -10.56 -1.25
N TYR A 173 -12.78 -10.66 -0.23
CA TYR A 173 -11.54 -11.41 -0.36
C TYR A 173 -11.84 -12.90 -0.62
N PRO A 174 -11.00 -13.62 -1.40
CA PRO A 174 -11.23 -15.03 -1.72
C PRO A 174 -11.55 -15.91 -0.49
N TYR A 175 -10.84 -15.69 0.63
CA TYR A 175 -11.08 -16.44 1.88
C TYR A 175 -12.45 -16.14 2.51
N GLN A 176 -12.97 -14.91 2.38
CA GLN A 176 -14.29 -14.52 2.89
C GLN A 176 -15.39 -15.21 2.08
N ARG A 177 -15.21 -15.24 0.75
CA ARG A 177 -16.09 -15.97 -0.18
C ARG A 177 -16.14 -17.44 0.16
N GLU A 178 -15.00 -18.09 0.30
CA GLU A 178 -14.91 -19.51 0.66
C GLU A 178 -15.62 -19.81 1.99
N ARG A 179 -15.44 -18.95 2.99
CA ARG A 179 -16.09 -19.11 4.30
C ARG A 179 -17.61 -18.92 4.20
N ARG A 180 -18.10 -17.96 3.42
CA ARG A 180 -19.54 -17.80 3.14
C ARG A 180 -20.09 -19.03 2.44
N GLU A 181 -19.42 -19.51 1.39
CA GLU A 181 -19.82 -20.70 0.65
C GLU A 181 -19.85 -21.96 1.53
N ARG A 182 -18.86 -22.12 2.43
CA ARG A 182 -18.87 -23.22 3.42
C ARG A 182 -20.07 -23.11 4.36
N ARG A 183 -20.38 -21.92 4.87
CA ARG A 183 -21.56 -21.67 5.72
C ARG A 183 -22.85 -22.00 4.97
N GLU A 184 -23.00 -21.52 3.74
CA GLU A 184 -24.17 -21.82 2.91
C GLU A 184 -24.30 -23.32 2.59
N ARG A 185 -23.19 -24.00 2.29
CA ARG A 185 -23.17 -25.47 2.10
C ARG A 185 -23.63 -26.17 3.38
N TRP A 186 -23.16 -25.72 4.54
CA TRP A 186 -23.57 -26.29 5.83
C TRP A 186 -25.06 -26.04 6.10
N GLU A 187 -25.56 -24.83 5.91
CA GLU A 187 -26.98 -24.50 6.09
C GLU A 187 -27.90 -25.26 5.13
N ARG A 188 -27.51 -25.41 3.84
CA ARG A 188 -28.25 -26.23 2.87
C ARG A 188 -28.35 -27.68 3.35
N ARG A 189 -27.25 -28.26 3.85
CA ARG A 189 -27.24 -29.61 4.43
C ARG A 189 -28.10 -29.70 5.69
N ALA A 190 -28.03 -28.72 6.59
CA ALA A 190 -28.83 -28.68 7.82
C ALA A 190 -30.34 -28.56 7.52
N ARG A 191 -30.74 -27.76 6.52
CA ARG A 191 -32.13 -27.65 6.06
C ARG A 191 -32.66 -28.97 5.50
N LEU A 192 -31.87 -29.67 4.68
CA LEU A 192 -32.22 -31.00 4.18
C LEU A 192 -32.36 -32.02 5.31
N PHE A 193 -31.44 -32.00 6.27
CA PHE A 193 -31.46 -32.89 7.43
C PHE A 193 -32.69 -32.65 8.31
N ARG A 194 -33.02 -31.39 8.62
CA ARG A 194 -34.26 -31.03 9.36
C ARG A 194 -35.54 -31.41 8.62
N ARG A 195 -35.53 -31.42 7.28
CA ARG A 195 -36.68 -31.84 6.47
C ARG A 195 -36.85 -33.36 6.46
N MET A 196 -35.76 -34.10 6.56
CA MET A 196 -35.73 -35.57 6.60
C MET A 196 -36.09 -36.12 8.00
N PHE A 197 -35.78 -35.36 9.06
CA PHE A 197 -36.03 -35.73 10.45
C PHE A 197 -37.05 -34.79 11.12
N ARG A 198 -38.24 -34.67 10.55
CA ARG A 198 -39.35 -33.92 11.15
C ARG A 198 -40.20 -34.90 11.98
N PRO A 199 -40.36 -34.74 13.31
CA PRO A 199 -41.28 -35.59 14.07
C PRO A 199 -42.72 -35.27 13.65
N GLY A 200 -43.51 -36.32 13.40
CA GLY A 200 -44.93 -36.24 13.08
C GLY A 200 -45.81 -35.94 14.28
#